data_AF-A0A433BQ24-F1
#
_entry.id   AF-A0A433BQ24-F1
#
_cell.length_a   1.000
_cell.length_b   1.000
_cell.length_c   1.000
_cell.angle_alpha   90.00
_cell.angle_beta   90.00
_cell.angle_gamma   90.00
#
_symmetry.space_group_name_H-M   'P 1'
#
loop_
_entity.id
_entity.type
_entity.pdbx_description
1 polymer ?
#
loop_
_entity_poly.entity_id
_entity_poly.type
_entity_poly.pdbx_seq_one_letter_code
_entity_poly.pdbx_strand_id
1 'polypeptide(L)' 'MPGFVIEFNRHTGDRRVTEFATAREAMERRLELEAERTNQGVEIVALISDSLNTLRQTHSRYFTGNELAAI' A
#
# COMPACT_ATOMS: atom_id res chain seq x y z
N MET A 1 3.86 10.31 12.47
CA MET A 1 2.81 9.35 12.08
C MET A 1 3.42 8.33 11.15
N PRO A 2 3.11 7.03 11.34
CA PRO A 2 3.54 5.95 10.46
C PRO A 2 3.12 6.19 9.00
N GLY A 3 3.91 5.63 8.10
CA GLY A 3 3.58 5.56 6.67
C GLY A 3 3.23 4.13 6.29
N PHE A 4 2.30 3.97 5.35
CA PHE A 4 1.91 2.66 4.82
C PHE A 4 2.03 2.69 3.31
N VAL A 5 2.68 1.68 2.74
CA VAL A 5 2.65 1.45 1.29
C VAL A 5 1.70 0.31 1.00
N ILE A 6 0.79 0.53 0.06
CA ILE A 6 -0.13 -0.48 -0.42
C ILE A 6 0.12 -0.72 -1.91
N GLU A 7 0.49 -1.95 -2.25
CA GLU A 7 0.45 -2.45 -3.62
C GLU A 7 -0.90 -3.13 -3.82
N PHE A 8 -1.77 -2.57 -4.65
CA PHE A 8 -3.15 -3.01 -4.85
C PHE A 8 -3.37 -3.47 -6.30
N ASN A 9 -3.74 -4.73 -6.49
CA ASN A 9 -4.15 -5.26 -7.79
C ASN A 9 -5.59 -4.83 -8.08
N ARG A 10 -5.76 -3.96 -9.08
CA ARG A 10 -7.06 -3.37 -9.44
C ARG A 10 -8.05 -4.38 -10.03
N HIS A 11 -7.59 -5.54 -10.48
CA HIS A 11 -8.43 -6.57 -11.09
C HIS A 11 -8.91 -7.60 -10.07
N THR A 12 -8.03 -8.04 -9.16
CA THR A 12 -8.36 -9.08 -8.17
C THR A 12 -8.76 -8.50 -6.81
N GLY A 13 -8.40 -7.24 -6.55
CA GLY A 13 -8.53 -6.61 -5.23
C GLY A 13 -7.46 -7.05 -4.24
N ASP A 14 -6.53 -7.94 -4.64
CA ASP A 14 -5.45 -8.38 -3.77
C ASP A 14 -4.50 -7.24 -3.44
N ARG A 15 -3.94 -7.27 -2.24
CA ARG A 15 -3.06 -6.20 -1.76
C ARG A 15 -1.86 -6.75 -1.01
N ARG A 16 -0.77 -5.99 -1.02
CA ARG A 16 0.29 -6.05 0.00
C ARG A 16 0.29 -4.75 0.77
N VAL A 17 0.48 -4.84 2.08
CA VAL A 17 0.61 -3.67 2.95
C VAL A 17 1.96 -3.75 3.65
N THR A 18 2.74 -2.68 3.55
CA THR A 18 4.02 -2.54 4.26
C THR A 18 3.94 -1.29 5.12
N GLU A 19 4.17 -1.45 6.43
CA GLU A 19 4.21 -0.36 7.39
C GLU A 19 5.64 0.16 7.56
N PHE A 20 5.76 1.48 7.69
CA PHE A 20 7.00 2.21 7.89
C PHE A 20 6.86 3.15 9.08
N ALA A 21 7.97 3.35 9.81
CA ALA A 21 7.98 4.22 10.98
C ALA A 21 7.66 5.68 10.62
N THR A 22 8.03 6.10 9.41
CA THR A 22 7.83 7.48 8.93
C THR A 22 7.17 7.54 7.55
N ALA A 23 6.45 8.63 7.31
CA ALA A 23 5.87 8.94 6.00
C ALA A 23 6.93 9.08 4.89
N ARG A 24 8.14 9.49 5.25
CA ARG A 24 9.25 9.64 4.30
C ARG A 24 9.70 8.28 3.77
N GLU A 25 9.92 7.30 4.65
CA GLU A 25 10.29 5.93 4.25
C GLU A 25 9.21 5.29 3.36
N ALA A 26 7.93 5.49 3.70
CA ALA A 26 6.83 5.00 2.86
C ALA A 26 6.82 5.66 1.47
N MET A 27 7.12 6.96 1.38
CA MET A 27 7.21 7.65 0.09
C MET A 27 8.40 7.16 -0.73
N GLU A 28 9.57 7.00 -0.11
CA GLU A 28 10.78 6.46 -0.75
C GLU A 28 10.49 5.07 -1.33
N ARG A 29 9.88 4.18 -0.52
CA ARG A 29 9.50 2.85 -1.00
C ARG A 29 8.48 2.88 -2.14
N ARG A 30 7.50 3.80 -2.09
CA ARG A 30 6.53 3.96 -3.18
C ARG A 30 7.23 4.27 -4.50
N LEU A 31 8.18 5.22 -4.48
CA LEU A 31 8.92 5.63 -5.67
C LEU A 31 9.79 4.50 -6.23
N GLU A 32 10.44 3.72 -5.38
CA GLU A 32 11.19 2.53 -5.78
C GLU A 32 10.28 1.51 -6.49
N LEU A 33 9.16 1.15 -5.86
CA LEU A 33 8.20 0.21 -6.43
C LEU A 33 7.60 0.74 -7.74
N GLU A 34 7.32 2.05 -7.82
CA GLU A 34 6.82 2.69 -9.05
C GLU A 34 7.83 2.59 -10.20
N ALA A 35 9.13 2.73 -9.90
CA ALA A 35 10.20 2.59 -10.88
C ALA A 35 10.40 1.13 -11.34
N GLU A 36 10.22 0.17 -10.43
CA GLU A 36 10.32 -1.27 -10.73
C GLU A 36 9.02 -1.86 -11.31
N ARG A 37 7.93 -1.10 -11.31
CA ARG A 37 6.60 -1.60 -11.67
C ARG A 37 6.54 -2.02 -13.14
N THR A 38 6.45 -3.33 -13.35
CA THR A 38 6.20 -3.94 -14.66
C THR A 38 4.72 -4.14 -14.96
N ASN A 39 3.88 -4.32 -13.93
CA ASN A 39 2.46 -4.58 -14.09
C ASN A 39 1.60 -3.33 -13.87
N GLN A 40 0.97 -2.81 -14.93
CA GLN A 40 0.10 -1.63 -14.86
C GLN A 40 -1.24 -1.87 -14.15
N GLY A 41 -1.62 -3.14 -13.93
CA GLY A 41 -2.78 -3.52 -13.14
C GLY A 41 -2.56 -3.36 -11.63
N VAL A 42 -1.32 -3.15 -11.20
CA VAL A 42 -0.97 -2.89 -9.79
C VAL A 42 -0.84 -1.38 -9.58
N GLU A 43 -1.63 -0.88 -8.64
CA GLU A 43 -1.56 0.47 -8.14
C GLU A 43 -0.72 0.51 -6.86
N ILE A 44 0.22 1.45 -6.76
CA ILE A 44 1.11 1.58 -5.61
C ILE A 44 0.79 2.92 -4.96
N VAL A 45 0.40 2.92 -3.69
CA VAL A 45 0.03 4.13 -2.96
C VAL A 45 0.77 4.21 -1.63
N ALA A 46 1.18 5.41 -1.25
CA ALA A 46 1.67 5.71 0.10
C ALA A 46 0.59 6.49 0.85
N LEU A 47 0.21 6.00 2.04
CA LEU A 47 -0.79 6.60 2.91
C LEU A 47 -0.17 6.88 4.27
N ILE A 48 -0.59 7.96 4.91
CA ILE A 48 -0.16 8.32 6.27
C ILE A 48 -1.36 8.13 7.17
N SER A 49 -1.21 7.31 8.21
CA SER A 49 -2.28 7.06 9.17
C SER A 49 -1.71 6.67 10.52
N ASP A 50 -2.54 6.75 11.55
CA ASP A 50 -2.21 6.33 12.91
C ASP A 50 -2.25 4.80 13.07
N SER A 51 -3.06 4.09 12.27
CA SER A 51 -3.16 2.64 12.33
C SER A 51 -3.70 2.01 11.04
N LEU A 52 -3.43 0.72 10.85
CA LEU A 52 -4.01 -0.08 9.77
C LEU A 52 -5.55 -0.15 9.86
N ASN A 53 -6.11 -0.14 11.06
CA ASN A 53 -7.56 -0.15 11.25
C ASN A 53 -8.21 1.14 10.70
N THR A 54 -7.61 2.29 10.98
CA THR A 54 -8.05 3.57 10.41
C THR A 54 -8.00 3.55 8.89
N LEU A 55 -6.94 2.97 8.30
CA LEU A 55 -6.85 2.81 6.84
C LEU A 55 -7.95 1.91 6.28
N ARG A 56 -8.29 0.81 6.95
CA ARG A 56 -9.39 -0.08 6.53
C ARG A 56 -10.73 0.65 6.47
N GLN A 57 -10.97 1.58 7.38
CA GLN A 57 -12.23 2.36 7.44
C GLN A 57 -12.24 3.51 6.43
N THR A 58 -11.13 4.24 6.30
CA THR A 58 -11.05 5.47 5.48
C THR A 58 -10.69 5.21 4.02
N HIS A 59 -9.97 4.13 3.74
CA HIS A 59 -9.48 3.75 2.41
C HIS A 59 -9.88 2.31 2.06
N SER A 60 -11.11 1.94 2.42
CA SER A 60 -11.67 0.58 2.30
C SER A 60 -11.53 -0.04 0.91
N ARG A 61 -11.45 0.79 -0.15
CA ARG A 61 -11.24 0.30 -1.53
C ARG A 61 -10.03 -0.63 -1.66
N TYR A 62 -8.95 -0.34 -0.93
CA TYR A 62 -7.73 -1.12 -1.01
C TYR A 62 -7.83 -2.45 -0.27
N PHE A 63 -8.87 -2.65 0.55
CA PHE A 63 -9.02 -3.80 1.46
C PHE A 63 -10.15 -4.74 1.01
N THR A 64 -10.36 -4.86 -0.31
CA THR A 64 -11.48 -5.61 -0.90
C THR A 64 -11.15 -7.07 -1.24
N GLY A 65 -9.92 -7.38 -1.63
CA GLY A 65 -9.45 -8.75 -1.89
C GLY A 65 -8.54 -9.30 -0.79
N ASN A 66 -7.66 -10.24 -1.15
CA ASN A 66 -6.82 -10.92 -0.18
C ASN A 66 -5.60 -10.08 0.23
N GLU A 67 -5.15 -10.28 1.47
CA GLU A 67 -3.86 -9.77 1.93
C GLU A 67 -2.78 -10.77 1.58
N LEU A 68 -1.82 -10.35 0.75
CA LEU A 68 -0.64 -11.14 0.39
C LEU A 68 0.49 -10.81 1.36
N ALA A 69 1.37 -11.78 1.59
CA ALA A 69 2.57 -11.55 2.40
C ALA A 69 3.43 -10.42 1.78
N ALA A 70 3.97 -9.56 2.66
CA ALA A 70 5.04 -8.65 2.30
C ALA A 70 6.27 -9.45 1.84
N ILE A 71 6.96 -8.95 0.81
CA ILE A 71 8.15 -9.58 0.21
C ILE A 71 9.40 -9.10 0.96
#